data_AF-A0AAV6B6W6-F1
#
_entry.id   AF-A0AAV6B6W6-F1
#
_cell.length_a   1.000
_cell.length_b   1.000
_cell.length_c   1.000
_cell.angle_alpha   90.00
_cell.angle_beta   90.00
_cell.angle_gamma   90.00
#
_symmetry.space_group_name_H-M   'P 1'
#
loop_
_entity.id
_entity.type
_entity.pdbx_description
1 polymer ?
#
loop_
_entity_poly.entity_id
_entity_poly.type
_entity_poly.pdbx_seq_one_letter_code
_entity_poly.pdbx_strand_id
1 'polypeptide(L)'
;DWKHRFKENSERMRTGSLLEVAVVLKSLVSLSRSKPLSFREKKMLERAKYLLVSEMATARNLTSENAEGLVVKSLAKAKLQFPQMQEGLES
;
A
#
# COMPACT_ATOMS: atom_id res chain seq x y z
N ASP A 1 -16.63 -11.77 0.38
CA ASP A 1 -15.70 -12.69 1.05
C ASP A 1 -14.34 -12.01 1.30
N TRP A 2 -14.10 -11.52 2.53
CA TRP A 2 -12.89 -10.74 2.86
C TRP A 2 -11.67 -11.62 3.15
N LYS A 3 -11.91 -12.85 3.64
CA LYS A 3 -10.86 -13.84 3.92
C LYS A 3 -10.16 -14.28 2.64
N HIS A 4 -10.93 -14.48 1.58
CA HIS A 4 -10.36 -14.84 0.28
C HIS A 4 -9.47 -13.74 -0.30
N ARG A 5 -9.93 -12.47 -0.27
CA ARG A 5 -9.13 -11.32 -0.73
C ARG A 5 -7.86 -11.12 0.10
N PHE A 6 -7.94 -11.33 1.42
CA PHE A 6 -6.76 -11.24 2.28
C PHE A 6 -5.74 -12.34 1.94
N LYS A 7 -6.20 -13.59 1.75
CA LYS A 7 -5.35 -14.71 1.35
C LYS A 7 -4.68 -14.43 -0.01
N GLU A 8 -5.44 -13.97 -1.00
CA GLU A 8 -4.92 -13.62 -2.32
C GLU A 8 -3.88 -12.50 -2.25
N ASN A 9 -4.16 -11.41 -1.52
CA ASN A 9 -3.19 -10.33 -1.32
C ASN A 9 -1.93 -10.81 -0.58
N SER A 10 -2.09 -11.72 0.39
CA SER A 10 -0.96 -12.30 1.12
C SER A 10 -0.08 -13.16 0.21
N GLU A 11 -0.67 -13.99 -0.66
CA GLU A 11 0.10 -14.76 -1.65
C GLU A 11 0.81 -13.85 -2.64
N ARG A 12 0.13 -12.80 -3.13
CA ARG A 12 0.73 -11.77 -4.00
C ARG A 12 1.95 -11.10 -3.37
N MET A 13 1.85 -10.71 -2.10
CA MET A 13 2.97 -10.13 -1.36
C MET A 13 4.14 -11.13 -1.20
N ARG A 14 3.86 -12.44 -1.21
CA ARG A 14 4.87 -13.51 -1.08
C ARG A 14 5.61 -13.79 -2.39
N THR A 15 5.04 -13.44 -3.55
CA THR A 15 5.69 -13.61 -4.86
C THR A 15 6.95 -12.76 -5.03
N GLY A 16 7.09 -11.69 -4.24
CA GLY A 16 8.20 -10.73 -4.36
C GLY A 16 8.12 -9.85 -5.62
N SER A 17 7.11 -10.02 -6.46
CA SER A 17 6.93 -9.18 -7.65
C SER A 17 6.41 -7.80 -7.26
N LEU A 18 7.14 -6.75 -7.67
CA LEU A 18 6.75 -5.36 -7.42
C LEU A 18 5.37 -5.01 -8.00
N LEU A 19 5.03 -5.61 -9.14
CA LEU A 19 3.73 -5.41 -9.78
C LEU A 19 2.59 -5.96 -8.92
N GLU A 20 2.78 -7.14 -8.33
CA GLU A 20 1.81 -7.75 -7.43
C GLU A 20 1.65 -6.91 -6.15
N VAL A 21 2.76 -6.38 -5.61
CA VAL A 21 2.74 -5.44 -4.47
C VAL A 21 1.94 -4.18 -4.80
N ALA A 22 2.08 -3.63 -6.03
CA ALA A 22 1.30 -2.48 -6.48
C ALA A 22 -0.20 -2.78 -6.61
N VAL A 23 -0.56 -3.97 -7.08
CA VAL A 23 -1.97 -4.41 -7.13
C VAL A 23 -2.56 -4.51 -5.72
N VAL A 24 -1.80 -5.05 -4.76
CA VAL A 24 -2.22 -5.12 -3.35
C VAL A 24 -2.40 -3.73 -2.75
N LEU A 25 -1.43 -2.83 -2.93
CA LEU A 25 -1.50 -1.45 -2.45
C LEU A 25 -2.74 -0.73 -3.01
N LYS A 26 -2.94 -0.77 -4.34
CA LYS A 26 -4.12 -0.16 -4.99
C LYS A 26 -5.42 -0.73 -4.44
N SER A 27 -5.49 -2.05 -4.26
CA SER A 27 -6.68 -2.72 -3.73
C SER A 27 -7.01 -2.26 -2.31
N LEU A 28 -6.01 -2.15 -1.44
CA LEU A 28 -6.19 -1.71 -0.05
C LEU A 28 -6.54 -0.22 0.05
N VAL A 29 -5.92 0.64 -0.76
CA VAL A 29 -6.27 2.07 -0.84
C VAL A 29 -7.68 2.29 -1.39
N SER A 30 -8.10 1.49 -2.37
CA SER A 30 -9.48 1.55 -2.85
C SER A 30 -10.46 1.04 -1.79
N LEU A 31 -10.10 -0.01 -1.06
CA LEU A 31 -10.93 -0.58 0.00
C LEU A 31 -11.12 0.39 1.15
N SER A 32 -10.07 1.15 1.52
CA SER A 32 -10.12 2.14 2.60
C SER A 32 -11.10 3.28 2.35
N ARG A 33 -11.48 3.54 1.09
CA ARG A 33 -12.52 4.53 0.73
C ARG A 33 -13.94 4.01 1.02
N SER A 34 -14.13 2.70 1.02
CA SER A 34 -15.44 2.08 1.21
C SER A 34 -15.66 1.63 2.64
N LYS A 35 -14.62 1.16 3.32
CA LYS A 35 -14.67 0.74 4.73
C LYS A 35 -13.35 1.04 5.44
N PRO A 36 -13.36 1.20 6.78
CA PRO A 36 -12.14 1.18 7.56
C PRO A 36 -11.36 -0.13 7.34
N LEU A 37 -10.04 -0.01 7.22
CA LEU A 37 -9.14 -1.15 7.16
C LEU A 37 -8.96 -1.73 8.57
N SER A 38 -8.97 -3.05 8.69
CA SER A 38 -8.54 -3.75 9.90
C SER A 38 -7.05 -3.56 10.16
N PHE A 39 -6.60 -3.83 11.39
CA PHE A 39 -5.18 -3.74 11.76
C PHE A 39 -4.26 -4.52 10.80
N ARG A 40 -4.67 -5.74 10.40
CA ARG A 40 -3.90 -6.58 9.46
C ARG A 40 -3.86 -5.97 8.05
N GLU A 41 -4.97 -5.42 7.58
CA GLU A 41 -5.04 -4.74 6.27
C GLU A 41 -4.21 -3.45 6.27
N LYS A 42 -4.23 -2.66 7.36
CA LYS A 42 -3.38 -1.46 7.53
C LYS A 42 -1.90 -1.83 7.48
N LYS A 43 -1.48 -2.85 8.25
CA LYS A 43 -0.09 -3.32 8.28
C LYS A 43 0.37 -3.88 6.92
N MET A 44 -0.54 -4.51 6.18
CA MET A 44 -0.26 -4.97 4.81
C MET A 44 -0.10 -3.78 3.85
N LEU A 45 -0.93 -2.74 3.97
CA LEU A 45 -0.82 -1.53 3.17
C LEU A 45 0.50 -0.79 3.43
N GLU A 46 0.90 -0.66 4.70
CA GLU A 46 2.20 -0.09 5.09
C GLU A 46 3.37 -0.86 4.48
N ARG A 47 3.33 -2.19 4.57
CA ARG A 47 4.38 -3.04 4.00
C ARG A 47 4.43 -2.92 2.48
N ALA A 48 3.27 -2.89 1.81
CA ALA A 48 3.21 -2.72 0.36
C ALA A 48 3.73 -1.35 -0.08
N LYS A 49 3.42 -0.29 0.68
CA LYS A 49 3.95 1.07 0.46
C LYS A 49 5.47 1.07 0.63
N TYR A 50 5.98 0.52 1.73
CA TYR A 50 7.42 0.47 2.00
C TYR A 50 8.19 -0.23 0.88
N LEU A 51 7.76 -1.41 0.45
CA LEU A 51 8.42 -2.15 -0.62
C LEU A 51 8.42 -1.36 -1.94
N LEU A 52 7.30 -0.76 -2.31
CA LEU A 52 7.22 0.06 -3.52
C LEU A 52 8.13 1.30 -3.47
N VAL A 53 8.11 2.02 -2.35
CA VAL A 53 8.94 3.21 -2.17
C VAL A 53 10.42 2.83 -2.16
N SER A 54 10.80 1.77 -1.45
CA SER A 54 12.19 1.31 -1.38
C SER A 54 12.72 0.87 -2.75
N GLU A 55 11.92 0.13 -3.50
CA GLU A 55 12.30 -0.32 -4.84
C GLU A 55 12.40 0.86 -5.81
N MET A 56 11.46 1.80 -5.76
CA MET A 56 11.51 3.01 -6.59
C MET A 56 12.69 3.92 -6.23
N ALA A 57 12.99 4.08 -4.95
CA ALA A 57 14.15 4.82 -4.47
C ALA A 57 15.44 4.20 -5.01
N THR A 58 15.57 2.87 -4.92
CA THR A 58 16.74 2.13 -5.42
C THR A 58 16.84 2.19 -6.94
N ALA A 59 15.76 1.87 -7.66
CA ALA A 59 15.75 1.79 -9.12
C ALA A 59 15.95 3.16 -9.80
N ARG A 60 15.61 4.27 -9.13
CA ARG A 60 15.72 5.63 -9.68
C ARG A 60 16.78 6.49 -9.00
N ASN A 61 17.54 5.92 -8.04
CA ASN A 61 18.50 6.62 -7.21
C ASN A 61 17.92 7.89 -6.55
N LEU A 62 16.73 7.76 -5.97
CA LEU A 62 15.98 8.82 -5.30
C LEU A 62 16.02 8.61 -3.78
N THR A 63 15.82 9.69 -3.03
CA THR A 63 15.51 9.59 -1.59
C THR A 63 14.15 8.94 -1.39
N SER A 64 13.94 8.28 -0.25
CA SER A 64 12.66 7.68 0.12
C SER A 64 11.49 8.68 0.05
N GLU A 65 11.74 9.93 0.45
CA GLU A 65 10.76 11.04 0.37
C GLU A 65 10.35 11.35 -1.07
N ASN A 66 11.32 11.45 -1.99
CA ASN A 66 11.05 11.71 -3.40
C ASN A 66 10.31 10.53 -4.05
N ALA A 67 10.73 9.30 -3.74
CA ALA A 67 10.06 8.09 -4.22
C ALA A 67 8.62 7.99 -3.69
N GLU A 68 8.40 8.30 -2.41
CA GLU A 68 7.06 8.38 -1.82
C GLU A 68 6.20 9.45 -2.50
N GLY A 69 6.76 10.63 -2.76
CA GLY A 69 6.07 11.69 -3.50
C GLY A 69 5.58 11.23 -4.88
N LEU A 70 6.37 10.40 -5.58
CA LEU A 70 5.95 9.80 -6.86
C LEU A 70 4.81 8.80 -6.69
N VAL A 71 4.83 7.96 -5.64
CA VAL A 71 3.75 7.02 -5.34
C VAL A 71 2.46 7.78 -5.02
N VAL A 72 2.53 8.79 -4.16
CA VAL A 72 1.39 9.66 -3.81
C VAL A 72 0.83 10.36 -5.05
N LYS A 73 1.70 10.93 -5.89
CA LYS A 73 1.29 11.57 -7.15
C LYS A 73 0.60 10.59 -8.10
N SER A 74 1.08 9.34 -8.15
CA SER A 74 0.49 8.29 -8.98
C SER A 74 -0.89 7.85 -8.47
N LEU A 75 -1.07 7.75 -7.16
CA LEU A 75 -2.38 7.51 -6.55
C LEU A 75 -3.35 8.67 -6.82
N ALA A 76 -2.90 9.92 -6.67
CA ALA A 76 -3.72 11.09 -6.90
C ALA A 76 -4.24 11.14 -8.35
N LYS A 77 -3.38 10.81 -9.34
CA LYS A 77 -3.79 10.65 -10.75
C LYS A 77 -4.88 9.58 -10.93
N ALA A 78 -4.86 8.53 -10.12
CA ALA A 78 -5.86 7.48 -10.10
C ALA A 78 -7.11 7.83 -9.28
N LYS A 79 -7.26 9.08 -8.81
CA LYS A 79 -8.31 9.53 -7.88
C LYS A 79 -8.33 8.72 -6.57
N LEU A 80 -7.17 8.28 -6.13
CA LEU A 80 -6.95 7.55 -4.89
C LEU A 80 -6.05 8.39 -3.97
N GLN A 81 -6.28 8.31 -2.67
CA GLN A 81 -5.45 8.95 -1.65
C GLN A 81 -5.19 7.95 -0.54
N PHE A 82 -3.99 7.97 0.02
CA PHE A 82 -3.71 7.15 1.20
C PHE A 82 -4.70 7.53 2.32
N PRO A 83 -5.29 6.53 3.00
CA PRO A 83 -6.14 6.83 4.15
C PRO A 83 -5.31 7.57 5.20
N GLN A 84 -5.90 8.59 5.84
CA GLN A 84 -5.31 9.17 7.04
C GLN A 84 -5.19 8.05 8.08
N MET A 85 -3.96 7.61 8.36
CA MET A 85 -3.69 6.72 9.47
C MET A 85 -3.99 7.51 10.73
N GLN A 86 -5.18 7.34 11.31
CA GLN A 86 -5.38 7.69 12.70
C GLN A 86 -4.39 6.84 13.50
N GLU A 87 -3.34 7.49 14.01
CA GLU A 87 -2.56 7.01 15.15
C GLU A 87 -3.53 6.89 16.32
N GLY A 88 -4.28 5.79 16.34
CA GLY A 88 -4.94 5.32 17.53
C GLY A 88 -3.83 4.87 18.47
N LEU A 89 -3.40 5.80 19.33
CA LEU A 89 -2.83 5.50 20.63
C LEU A 89 -3.87 4.63 21.37
N GLU A 90 -3.88 3.33 21.12
CA GLU A 90 -4.61 2.39 21.98
C GLU A 90 -3.86 2.39 23.32
N SER A 91 -4.52 3.00 24.31
CA SER A 91 -4.07 3.19 25.69
C SER A 91 -3.89 1.86 26.42
#